data_AF-A0A1S3E0K2-F1
#
_entry.id   AF-A0A1S3E0K2-F1
#
_cell.length_a   1.000
_cell.length_b   1.000
_cell.length_c   1.000
_cell.angle_alpha   90.00
_cell.angle_beta   90.00
_cell.angle_gamma   90.00
#
_symmetry.space_group_name_H-M   'P 1'
#
loop_
_entity.id
_entity.type
_entity.pdbx_description
1 polymer ?
#
loop_
_entity_poly.entity_id
_entity_poly.type
_entity_poly.pdbx_seq_one_letter_code
_entity_poly.pdbx_strand_id
1 'polypeptide(L)'
;MVGGGRIKLKTWQQAAVALGSAVGALLDPRRADLIAALGETTGKPAFERVLQRMKTSPEGRAVLLERPRVISANVGHAWDLPENTFGAAYARFMGSRNFSPDDRPPVRFMDTDELAYVAMRAREVHDFWHTLFDLPTNLIGESALKVIEFRQMYLPMCMMSVIGGTARFSKKQRKLFYQHYFPWAVRAGTQCTDLMCVYYEQHFHEDLEDVRRKLGIVPVHAP
;
A
#
# COMPACT_ATOMS: atom_id res chain seq x y z
N MET A 1 14.63 -6.84 -12.09
CA MET A 1 13.69 -6.47 -13.17
C MET A 1 12.27 -6.68 -12.68
N VAL A 2 11.36 -5.72 -12.87
CA VAL A 2 9.92 -5.92 -12.58
C VAL A 2 9.41 -6.93 -13.62
N GLY A 3 9.32 -8.20 -13.22
CA GLY A 3 9.22 -9.37 -14.11
C GLY A 3 7.83 -9.63 -14.68
N GLY A 4 7.23 -8.64 -15.34
CA GLY A 4 6.00 -8.82 -16.12
C GLY A 4 6.08 -7.98 -17.39
N GLY A 5 5.81 -8.59 -18.55
CA GLY A 5 5.74 -7.84 -19.81
C GLY A 5 4.71 -6.71 -19.71
N ARG A 6 5.12 -5.48 -20.00
CA ARG A 6 4.21 -4.33 -20.05
C ARG A 6 3.27 -4.46 -21.24
N ILE A 7 1.97 -4.27 -21.01
CA ILE A 7 0.90 -4.39 -22.00
C ILE A 7 0.34 -3.00 -22.26
N LYS A 8 0.49 -2.51 -23.50
CA LYS A 8 -0.12 -1.26 -23.94
C LYS A 8 -1.59 -1.50 -24.30
N LEU A 9 -2.49 -0.81 -23.61
CA LEU A 9 -3.93 -0.90 -23.85
C LEU A 9 -4.42 0.35 -24.61
N LYS A 10 -5.38 0.17 -25.51
CA LYS A 10 -6.22 1.27 -26.01
C LYS A 10 -7.17 1.74 -24.91
N THR A 11 -7.65 2.98 -24.98
CA THR A 11 -8.54 3.58 -23.96
C THR A 11 -9.76 2.71 -23.65
N TRP A 12 -10.41 2.12 -24.67
CA TRP A 12 -11.56 1.24 -24.45
C TRP A 12 -11.18 -0.09 -23.79
N GLN A 13 -9.99 -0.64 -24.11
CA GLN A 13 -9.48 -1.86 -23.48
C GLN A 13 -9.16 -1.60 -22.01
N GLN A 14 -8.54 -0.46 -21.73
CA GLN A 14 -8.26 -0.01 -20.37
C GLN A 14 -9.56 0.17 -19.56
N ALA A 15 -10.59 0.79 -20.15
CA ALA A 15 -11.90 0.94 -19.53
C ALA A 15 -12.57 -0.43 -19.26
N ALA A 16 -12.50 -1.36 -20.22
CA ALA A 16 -13.03 -2.71 -20.07
C ALA A 16 -12.30 -3.49 -18.96
N VAL A 17 -10.97 -3.43 -18.91
CA VAL A 17 -10.17 -4.06 -17.85
C VAL A 17 -10.48 -3.44 -16.49
N ALA A 18 -10.59 -2.11 -16.40
CA ALA A 18 -10.96 -1.42 -15.17
C ALA A 18 -12.33 -1.87 -14.68
N LEU A 19 -13.35 -1.85 -15.54
CA LEU A 19 -14.71 -2.26 -15.18
C LEU A 19 -14.78 -3.73 -14.75
N GLY A 20 -14.20 -4.63 -15.55
CA GLY A 20 -14.16 -6.06 -15.25
C GLY A 20 -13.42 -6.36 -13.95
N SER A 21 -12.31 -5.67 -13.70
CA SER A 21 -11.53 -5.82 -12.46
C SER A 21 -12.27 -5.27 -11.26
N ALA A 22 -12.99 -4.15 -11.39
CA ALA A 22 -13.82 -3.61 -10.31
C ALA A 22 -14.96 -4.56 -9.92
N VAL A 23 -15.69 -5.08 -10.90
CA VAL A 23 -16.77 -6.06 -10.66
C VAL A 23 -16.19 -7.33 -10.05
N GLY A 24 -15.12 -7.89 -10.62
CA GLY A 24 -14.51 -9.11 -10.13
C GLY A 24 -13.90 -8.97 -8.74
N ALA A 25 -13.23 -7.86 -8.42
CA ALA A 25 -12.69 -7.58 -7.08
C ALA A 25 -13.81 -7.34 -6.04
N LEU A 26 -14.96 -6.81 -6.46
CA LEU A 26 -16.13 -6.79 -5.59
C LEU A 26 -16.62 -8.23 -5.36
N LEU A 27 -16.79 -9.05 -6.39
CA LEU A 27 -17.30 -10.42 -6.21
C LEU A 27 -16.36 -11.30 -5.37
N ASP A 28 -15.05 -11.23 -5.60
CA ASP A 28 -14.03 -11.91 -4.81
C ASP A 28 -12.87 -10.97 -4.42
N PRO A 29 -12.91 -10.37 -3.22
CA PRO A 29 -11.86 -9.47 -2.74
C PRO A 29 -10.48 -10.11 -2.56
N ARG A 30 -10.38 -11.45 -2.58
CA ARG A 30 -9.09 -12.18 -2.48
C ARG A 30 -8.30 -12.14 -3.79
N ARG A 31 -8.92 -11.69 -4.88
CA ARG A 31 -8.29 -11.51 -6.19
C ARG A 31 -7.42 -10.26 -6.23
N ALA A 32 -6.26 -10.33 -5.57
CA ALA A 32 -5.27 -9.26 -5.54
C ALA A 32 -4.81 -8.82 -6.94
N ASP A 33 -4.82 -9.73 -7.91
CA ASP A 33 -4.54 -9.46 -9.32
C ASP A 33 -5.57 -8.51 -9.96
N LEU A 34 -6.86 -8.62 -9.60
CA LEU A 34 -7.90 -7.72 -10.09
C LEU A 34 -7.81 -6.35 -9.41
N ILE A 35 -7.51 -6.30 -8.12
CA ILE A 35 -7.26 -5.03 -7.40
C ILE A 35 -6.05 -4.32 -8.01
N ALA A 36 -4.99 -5.06 -8.31
CA ALA A 36 -3.81 -4.57 -9.00
C ALA A 36 -4.13 -4.01 -10.40
N ALA A 37 -4.85 -4.77 -11.23
CA ALA A 37 -5.26 -4.34 -12.56
C ALA A 37 -6.15 -3.07 -12.50
N LEU A 38 -7.08 -3.01 -11.55
CA LEU A 38 -7.92 -1.84 -11.32
C LEU A 38 -7.09 -0.61 -10.93
N GLY A 39 -6.14 -0.79 -10.01
CA GLY A 39 -5.20 0.25 -9.59
C GLY A 39 -4.38 0.79 -10.76
N GLU A 40 -3.87 -0.09 -11.63
CA GLU A 40 -3.07 0.32 -12.78
C GLU A 40 -3.91 1.06 -13.84
N THR A 41 -5.06 0.51 -14.19
CA THR A 41 -5.91 1.04 -15.27
C THR A 41 -6.66 2.31 -14.89
N THR A 42 -6.78 2.64 -13.60
CA THR A 42 -7.42 3.88 -13.12
C THR A 42 -6.44 4.87 -12.49
N GLY A 43 -5.22 4.42 -12.15
CA GLY A 43 -4.30 5.16 -11.28
C GLY A 43 -3.20 5.94 -11.99
N LYS A 44 -3.05 5.86 -13.32
CA LYS A 44 -1.92 6.49 -14.03
C LYS A 44 -1.69 7.98 -13.64
N PRO A 45 -2.68 8.88 -13.67
CA PRO A 45 -2.46 10.28 -13.28
C PRO A 45 -2.04 10.45 -11.82
N ALA A 46 -2.51 9.56 -10.93
CA ALA A 46 -2.13 9.54 -9.52
C ALA A 46 -0.68 9.06 -9.34
N PHE A 47 -0.27 8.00 -10.04
CA PHE A 47 1.12 7.53 -10.04
C PHE A 47 2.09 8.55 -10.63
N GLU A 48 1.69 9.30 -11.66
CA GLU A 48 2.48 10.41 -12.20
C GLU A 48 2.72 11.48 -11.14
N ARG A 49 1.69 11.85 -10.36
CA ARG A 49 1.86 12.81 -9.26
C ARG A 49 2.79 12.27 -8.17
N VAL A 50 2.63 11.01 -7.76
CA VAL A 50 3.52 10.38 -6.79
C VAL A 50 4.96 10.38 -7.29
N LEU A 51 5.18 10.02 -8.55
CA LEU A 51 6.51 10.05 -9.18
C LEU A 51 7.14 11.46 -9.13
N GLN A 52 6.35 12.51 -9.42
CA GLN A 52 6.86 13.89 -9.32
C GLN A 52 7.23 14.26 -7.88
N ARG A 53 6.41 13.91 -6.88
CA ARG A 53 6.75 14.16 -5.47
C ARG A 53 8.03 13.44 -5.05
N MET A 54 8.18 12.17 -5.45
CA MET A 54 9.40 11.40 -5.20
C MET A 54 10.64 12.05 -5.85
N LYS A 55 10.53 12.60 -7.07
CA LYS A 55 11.63 13.33 -7.72
C LYS A 55 12.03 14.61 -6.98
N THR A 56 11.08 15.27 -6.31
CA THR A 56 11.38 16.47 -5.52
C THR A 56 12.00 16.18 -4.14
N SER A 57 11.73 15.00 -3.56
CA SER A 57 12.32 14.58 -2.28
C SER A 57 13.74 14.02 -2.46
N PRO A 58 14.75 14.43 -1.66
CA PRO A 58 16.08 13.81 -1.68
C PRO A 58 16.04 12.30 -1.46
N GLU A 59 15.26 11.84 -0.48
CA GLU A 59 15.09 10.42 -0.18
C GLU A 59 14.28 9.70 -1.28
N GLY A 60 13.21 10.34 -1.77
CA GLY A 60 12.42 9.81 -2.88
C GLY A 60 13.26 9.62 -4.16
N ARG A 61 14.23 10.50 -4.44
CA ARG A 61 15.18 10.32 -5.55
C ARG A 61 16.09 9.12 -5.35
N ALA A 62 16.58 8.89 -4.13
CA ALA A 62 17.39 7.71 -3.82
C ALA A 62 16.58 6.42 -4.06
N VAL A 63 15.32 6.39 -3.60
CA VAL A 63 14.39 5.27 -3.84
C VAL A 63 14.14 5.06 -5.34
N LEU A 64 13.92 6.11 -6.14
CA LEU A 64 13.71 5.99 -7.59
C LEU A 64 14.96 5.49 -8.34
N LEU A 65 16.15 5.83 -7.84
CA LEU A 65 17.43 5.44 -8.41
C LEU A 65 17.76 3.98 -8.09
N GLU A 66 17.78 3.63 -6.80
CA GLU A 66 18.19 2.32 -6.30
C GLU A 66 17.10 1.26 -6.49
N ARG A 67 15.84 1.70 -6.57
CA ARG A 67 14.66 0.86 -6.78
C ARG A 67 14.61 -0.34 -5.81
N PRO A 68 14.73 -0.13 -4.50
CA PRO A 68 14.63 -1.21 -3.53
C PRO A 68 13.30 -1.95 -3.71
N ARG A 69 13.36 -3.28 -3.51
CA ARG A 69 12.23 -4.20 -3.66
C ARG A 69 11.98 -4.91 -2.35
N VAL A 70 10.71 -5.01 -1.96
CA VAL A 70 10.27 -5.77 -0.79
C VAL A 70 9.94 -7.18 -1.26
N ILE A 71 10.98 -8.00 -1.40
CA ILE A 71 10.92 -9.42 -1.78
C ILE A 71 11.75 -10.23 -0.80
N SER A 72 11.45 -11.51 -0.62
CA SER A 72 12.05 -12.32 0.46
C SER A 72 13.58 -12.29 0.43
N ALA A 73 14.17 -12.30 -0.77
CA ALA A 73 15.63 -12.23 -0.96
C ALA A 73 16.29 -10.95 -0.41
N ASN A 74 15.54 -9.83 -0.33
CA ASN A 74 16.05 -8.55 0.12
C ASN A 74 15.69 -8.26 1.59
N VAL A 75 14.49 -8.67 2.01
CA VAL A 75 13.94 -8.34 3.34
C VAL A 75 13.98 -9.50 4.33
N GLY A 76 14.48 -10.66 3.95
CA GLY A 76 14.51 -11.86 4.80
C GLY A 76 15.29 -11.68 6.12
N HIS A 77 16.29 -10.80 6.15
CA HIS A 77 17.04 -10.47 7.36
C HIS A 77 16.17 -9.83 8.46
N ALA A 78 14.96 -9.34 8.13
CA ALA A 78 14.02 -8.78 9.11
C ALA A 78 13.60 -9.78 10.20
N TRP A 79 13.62 -11.08 9.90
CA TRP A 79 13.26 -12.16 10.84
C TRP A 79 14.29 -12.38 11.95
N ASP A 80 15.52 -11.90 11.76
CA ASP A 80 16.63 -12.09 12.69
C ASP A 80 16.88 -10.85 13.58
N LEU A 81 16.07 -9.79 13.42
CA LEU A 81 16.24 -8.53 14.13
C LEU A 81 15.62 -8.56 15.54
N PRO A 82 16.12 -7.73 16.48
CA PRO A 82 15.56 -7.63 17.82
C PRO A 82 14.07 -7.25 17.83
N GLU A 83 13.32 -7.77 18.79
CA GLU A 83 11.84 -7.68 18.82
C GLU A 83 11.26 -6.26 18.80
N ASN A 84 12.00 -5.27 19.31
CA ASN A 84 11.57 -3.87 19.37
C ASN A 84 11.74 -3.12 18.03
N THR A 85 12.39 -3.73 17.04
CA THR A 85 12.69 -3.06 15.78
C THR A 85 11.52 -3.08 14.79
N PHE A 86 11.53 -2.13 13.85
CA PHE A 86 10.55 -2.11 12.76
C PHE A 86 10.58 -3.38 11.91
N GLY A 87 11.77 -3.90 11.57
CA GLY A 87 11.91 -5.11 10.77
C GLY A 87 11.33 -6.34 11.49
N ALA A 88 11.59 -6.51 12.78
CA ALA A 88 11.00 -7.60 13.56
C ALA A 88 9.47 -7.49 13.67
N ALA A 89 8.93 -6.27 13.82
CA ALA A 89 7.48 -6.05 13.80
C ALA A 89 6.85 -6.41 12.45
N TYR A 90 7.50 -6.04 11.34
CA TYR A 90 7.09 -6.43 10.00
C TYR A 90 7.15 -7.95 9.80
N ALA A 91 8.25 -8.61 10.19
CA ALA A 91 8.39 -10.05 10.10
C ALA A 91 7.30 -10.79 10.90
N ARG A 92 6.97 -10.30 12.11
CA ARG A 92 5.88 -10.82 12.94
C ARG A 92 4.51 -10.64 12.26
N PHE A 93 4.28 -9.49 11.65
CA PHE A 93 3.05 -9.21 10.89
C PHE A 93 2.88 -10.18 9.73
N MET A 94 3.93 -10.40 8.92
CA MET A 94 3.92 -11.32 7.78
C MET A 94 3.75 -12.78 8.23
N GLY A 95 4.55 -13.21 9.21
CA GLY A 95 4.57 -14.59 9.70
C GLY A 95 3.26 -15.03 10.35
N SER A 96 2.62 -14.16 11.15
CA SER A 96 1.33 -14.46 11.80
C SER A 96 0.18 -14.71 10.82
N ARG A 97 0.34 -14.36 9.54
CA ARG A 97 -0.67 -14.47 8.49
C ARG A 97 -0.25 -15.38 7.33
N ASN A 98 0.94 -15.99 7.42
CA ASN A 98 1.54 -16.79 6.35
C ASN A 98 1.58 -16.03 5.01
N PHE A 99 1.91 -14.74 5.06
CA PHE A 99 2.09 -13.92 3.86
C PHE A 99 3.52 -14.00 3.36
N SER A 100 3.70 -14.00 2.05
CA SER A 100 5.02 -13.80 1.43
C SER A 100 5.10 -12.40 0.82
N PRO A 101 6.22 -11.66 1.02
CA PRO A 101 6.46 -10.42 0.27
C PRO A 101 6.52 -10.68 -1.25
N ASP A 102 6.79 -11.91 -1.68
CA ASP A 102 6.87 -12.29 -3.10
C ASP A 102 5.49 -12.46 -3.77
N ASP A 103 4.40 -12.48 -3.01
CA ASP A 103 3.04 -12.72 -3.52
C ASP A 103 2.44 -11.52 -4.29
N ARG A 104 3.18 -10.39 -4.37
CA ARG A 104 2.69 -9.17 -5.00
C ARG A 104 2.58 -9.35 -6.53
N PRO A 105 1.40 -9.10 -7.12
CA PRO A 105 1.20 -9.30 -8.55
C PRO A 105 2.08 -8.33 -9.37
N PRO A 106 2.64 -8.80 -10.51
CA PRO A 106 3.46 -7.96 -11.38
C PRO A 106 2.65 -6.79 -11.93
N VAL A 107 3.34 -5.67 -12.18
CA VAL A 107 2.75 -4.50 -12.85
C VAL A 107 2.72 -4.74 -14.37
N ARG A 108 1.59 -4.48 -15.03
CA ARG A 108 1.38 -4.78 -16.45
C ARG A 108 1.01 -3.57 -17.30
N PHE A 109 0.19 -2.66 -16.79
CA PHE A 109 -0.50 -1.62 -17.55
C PHE A 109 0.07 -0.21 -17.29
N MET A 110 1.36 -0.11 -16.94
CA MET A 110 2.09 1.15 -16.81
C MET A 110 2.95 1.42 -18.05
N ASP A 111 3.00 2.67 -18.50
CA ASP A 111 3.64 3.05 -19.77
C ASP A 111 5.17 3.14 -19.71
N THR A 112 5.73 3.41 -18.54
CA THR A 112 7.17 3.59 -18.32
C THR A 112 7.67 2.73 -17.17
N ASP A 113 8.98 2.45 -17.16
CA ASP A 113 9.57 1.66 -16.07
C ASP A 113 9.57 2.42 -14.74
N GLU A 114 9.63 3.76 -14.75
CA GLU A 114 9.48 4.57 -13.54
C GLU A 114 8.07 4.46 -12.96
N LEU A 115 7.02 4.60 -13.79
CA LEU A 115 5.63 4.44 -13.33
C LEU A 115 5.36 3.00 -12.87
N ALA A 116 5.91 2.02 -13.60
CA ALA A 116 5.81 0.62 -13.19
C ALA A 116 6.47 0.36 -11.84
N TYR A 117 7.64 0.99 -11.59
CA TYR A 117 8.30 0.91 -10.30
C TYR A 117 7.47 1.57 -9.19
N VAL A 118 6.95 2.78 -9.40
CA VAL A 118 6.11 3.47 -8.39
C VAL A 118 4.86 2.65 -8.06
N ALA A 119 4.19 2.08 -9.07
CA ALA A 119 3.04 1.21 -8.88
C ALA A 119 3.39 -0.09 -8.13
N MET A 120 4.57 -0.67 -8.41
CA MET A 120 5.06 -1.85 -7.70
C MET A 120 5.40 -1.52 -6.25
N ARG A 121 6.13 -0.42 -6.01
CA ARG A 121 6.48 0.06 -4.67
C ARG A 121 5.22 0.24 -3.81
N ALA A 122 4.17 0.87 -4.36
CA ALA A 122 2.91 1.07 -3.65
C ALA A 122 2.25 -0.25 -3.19
N ARG A 123 2.47 -1.37 -3.90
CA ARG A 123 1.99 -2.71 -3.50
C ARG A 123 2.87 -3.33 -2.44
N GLU A 124 4.18 -3.17 -2.61
CA GLU A 124 5.20 -3.80 -1.78
C GLU A 124 5.25 -3.21 -0.38
N VAL A 125 5.12 -1.89 -0.25
CA VAL A 125 5.13 -1.21 1.05
C VAL A 125 3.80 -1.25 1.79
N HIS A 126 2.75 -1.83 1.19
CA HIS A 126 1.43 -1.93 1.81
C HIS A 126 1.46 -2.64 3.18
N ASP A 127 2.21 -3.74 3.30
CA ASP A 127 2.34 -4.48 4.57
C ASP A 127 3.18 -3.71 5.60
N PHE A 128 4.13 -2.87 5.15
CA PHE A 128 4.81 -1.95 6.04
C PHE A 128 3.84 -0.95 6.63
N TRP A 129 2.87 -0.46 5.85
CA TRP A 129 1.89 0.49 6.36
C TRP A 129 0.92 -0.16 7.33
N HIS A 130 0.51 -1.42 7.11
CA HIS A 130 -0.18 -2.18 8.15
C HIS A 130 0.61 -2.24 9.46
N THR A 131 1.90 -2.56 9.38
CA THR A 131 2.80 -2.67 10.54
C THR A 131 2.96 -1.31 11.24
N LEU A 132 3.25 -0.25 10.49
CA LEU A 132 3.53 1.07 11.03
C LEU A 132 2.30 1.73 11.65
N PHE A 133 1.12 1.57 11.05
CA PHE A 133 -0.13 2.13 11.58
C PHE A 133 -0.85 1.20 12.57
N ASP A 134 -0.30 0.02 12.84
CA ASP A 134 -0.89 -1.02 13.70
C ASP A 134 -2.28 -1.49 13.24
N LEU A 135 -2.46 -1.61 11.92
CA LEU A 135 -3.73 -1.99 11.32
C LEU A 135 -3.80 -3.50 11.05
N PRO A 136 -4.82 -4.21 11.54
CA PRO A 136 -5.03 -5.60 11.16
C PRO A 136 -5.52 -5.72 9.70
N THR A 137 -5.39 -6.91 9.13
CA THR A 137 -5.89 -7.25 7.78
C THR A 137 -7.34 -7.74 7.78
N ASN A 138 -8.11 -7.37 8.80
CA ASN A 138 -9.54 -7.59 8.81
C ASN A 138 -10.24 -6.51 7.97
N LEU A 139 -11.52 -6.72 7.68
CA LEU A 139 -12.28 -5.86 6.76
C LEU A 139 -12.30 -4.36 7.17
N ILE A 140 -12.28 -4.05 8.48
CA ILE A 140 -12.17 -2.67 8.99
C ILE A 140 -10.77 -2.13 8.78
N GLY A 141 -9.74 -2.89 9.16
CA GLY A 141 -8.35 -2.46 9.08
C GLY A 141 -7.88 -2.26 7.64
N GLU A 142 -8.26 -3.16 6.72
CA GLU A 142 -8.07 -3.00 5.27
C GLU A 142 -8.73 -1.71 4.76
N SER A 143 -9.99 -1.47 5.14
CA SER A 143 -10.71 -0.27 4.71
C SER A 143 -10.07 1.00 5.28
N ALA A 144 -9.55 0.95 6.51
CA ALA A 144 -8.86 2.07 7.13
C ALA A 144 -7.52 2.35 6.46
N LEU A 145 -6.75 1.31 6.13
CA LEU A 145 -5.50 1.47 5.40
C LEU A 145 -5.75 2.04 3.99
N LYS A 146 -6.81 1.61 3.30
CA LYS A 146 -7.19 2.18 1.99
C LYS A 146 -7.52 3.68 2.08
N VAL A 147 -8.01 4.18 3.20
CA VAL A 147 -8.18 5.62 3.43
C VAL A 147 -6.82 6.33 3.52
N ILE A 148 -5.85 5.76 4.25
CA ILE A 148 -4.47 6.28 4.34
C ILE A 148 -3.81 6.27 2.96
N GLU A 149 -3.91 5.16 2.22
CA GLU A 149 -3.39 5.03 0.86
C GLU A 149 -4.02 6.04 -0.09
N PHE A 150 -5.32 6.29 0.02
CA PHE A 150 -5.97 7.34 -0.77
C PHE A 150 -5.45 8.73 -0.43
N ARG A 151 -5.19 9.03 0.86
CA ARG A 151 -4.58 10.31 1.25
C ARG A 151 -3.17 10.48 0.71
N GLN A 152 -2.39 9.42 0.71
CA GLN A 152 -1.01 9.46 0.26
C GLN A 152 -0.89 9.48 -1.26
N MET A 153 -1.69 8.70 -1.99
CA MET A 153 -1.49 8.49 -3.42
C MET A 153 -2.63 9.01 -4.31
N TYR A 154 -3.81 9.30 -3.76
CA TYR A 154 -5.02 9.67 -4.50
C TYR A 154 -5.42 8.66 -5.58
N LEU A 155 -5.12 7.37 -5.37
CA LEU A 155 -5.51 6.31 -6.29
C LEU A 155 -7.03 6.09 -6.25
N PRO A 156 -7.74 6.17 -7.40
CA PRO A 156 -9.18 5.93 -7.43
C PRO A 156 -9.58 4.57 -6.87
N MET A 157 -8.76 3.54 -7.11
CA MET A 157 -8.97 2.19 -6.59
C MET A 157 -9.10 2.17 -5.06
N CYS A 158 -8.27 2.92 -4.32
CA CYS A 158 -8.35 2.94 -2.86
C CYS A 158 -9.72 3.45 -2.37
N MET A 159 -10.25 4.51 -3.00
CA MET A 159 -11.60 5.00 -2.67
C MET A 159 -12.68 3.96 -3.00
N MET A 160 -12.59 3.32 -4.17
CA MET A 160 -13.52 2.24 -4.55
C MET A 160 -13.46 1.05 -3.59
N SER A 161 -12.27 0.69 -3.10
CA SER A 161 -12.07 -0.35 -2.09
C SER A 161 -12.71 0.04 -0.75
N VAL A 162 -12.62 1.30 -0.32
CA VAL A 162 -13.31 1.75 0.90
C VAL A 162 -14.83 1.61 0.74
N ILE A 163 -15.39 2.06 -0.39
CA ILE A 163 -16.84 1.95 -0.67
C ILE A 163 -17.27 0.48 -0.73
N GLY A 164 -16.54 -0.36 -1.46
CA GLY A 164 -16.81 -1.79 -1.56
C GLY A 164 -16.64 -2.52 -0.23
N GLY A 165 -15.65 -2.15 0.57
CA GLY A 165 -15.42 -2.70 1.90
C GLY A 165 -16.56 -2.37 2.85
N THR A 166 -16.93 -1.09 2.98
CA THR A 166 -17.97 -0.62 3.90
C THR A 166 -19.37 -1.11 3.54
N ALA A 167 -19.62 -1.42 2.27
CA ALA A 167 -20.85 -2.08 1.83
C ALA A 167 -21.04 -3.46 2.47
N ARG A 168 -19.94 -4.18 2.76
CA ARG A 168 -19.94 -5.51 3.40
C ARG A 168 -19.98 -5.47 4.93
N PHE A 169 -19.92 -4.29 5.54
CA PHE A 169 -19.90 -4.17 7.00
C PHE A 169 -21.28 -4.48 7.60
N SER A 170 -21.27 -5.13 8.76
CA SER A 170 -22.42 -5.12 9.66
C SER A 170 -22.73 -3.71 10.17
N LYS A 171 -23.93 -3.49 10.72
CA LYS A 171 -24.30 -2.18 11.32
C LYS A 171 -23.30 -1.72 12.38
N LYS A 172 -22.80 -2.65 13.23
CA LYS A 172 -21.82 -2.36 14.27
C LYS A 172 -20.47 -1.96 13.67
N GLN A 173 -19.98 -2.72 12.68
CA GLN A 173 -18.72 -2.41 11.99
C GLN A 173 -18.79 -1.06 11.26
N ARG A 174 -19.91 -0.76 10.60
CA ARG A 174 -20.15 0.52 9.93
C ARG A 174 -20.11 1.70 10.88
N LYS A 175 -20.80 1.60 12.02
CA LYS A 175 -20.75 2.63 13.06
C LYS A 175 -19.32 2.82 13.58
N LEU A 176 -18.65 1.73 13.97
CA LEU A 176 -17.27 1.75 14.47
C LEU A 176 -16.31 2.39 13.46
N PHE A 177 -16.41 2.02 12.19
CA PHE A 177 -15.54 2.55 11.15
C PHE A 177 -15.72 4.05 10.93
N TYR A 178 -16.95 4.51 10.68
CA TYR A 178 -17.17 5.92 10.37
C TYR A 178 -16.97 6.85 11.58
N GLN A 179 -17.15 6.34 12.81
CA GLN A 179 -16.96 7.13 14.03
C GLN A 179 -15.50 7.17 14.50
N HIS A 180 -14.73 6.09 14.31
CA HIS A 180 -13.37 5.97 14.85
C HIS A 180 -12.31 5.85 13.76
N TYR A 181 -12.39 4.81 12.92
CA TYR A 181 -11.31 4.48 11.97
C TYR A 181 -11.21 5.47 10.81
N PHE A 182 -12.32 5.87 10.18
CA PHE A 182 -12.32 6.78 9.05
C PHE A 182 -11.74 8.16 9.40
N PRO A 183 -12.22 8.87 10.45
CA PRO A 183 -11.65 10.17 10.81
C PRO A 183 -10.20 10.05 11.31
N TRP A 184 -9.83 8.97 12.01
CA TRP A 184 -8.44 8.71 12.36
C TRP A 184 -7.57 8.51 11.13
N ALA A 185 -7.95 7.63 10.20
CA ALA A 185 -7.17 7.30 9.01
C ALA A 185 -6.98 8.52 8.10
N VAL A 186 -8.00 9.38 7.99
CA VAL A 186 -7.90 10.66 7.30
C VAL A 186 -6.84 11.56 7.94
N ARG A 187 -6.82 11.69 9.27
CA ARG A 187 -5.81 12.51 9.97
C ARG A 187 -4.42 11.89 9.85
N ALA A 188 -4.30 10.60 10.17
CA ALA A 188 -3.05 9.86 10.16
C ALA A 188 -2.38 9.91 8.78
N GLY A 189 -3.14 9.67 7.70
CA GLY A 189 -2.62 9.75 6.33
C GLY A 189 -2.30 11.15 5.83
N THR A 190 -2.83 12.20 6.47
CA THR A 190 -2.50 13.60 6.14
C THR A 190 -1.32 14.14 6.94
N GLN A 191 -1.14 13.68 8.19
CA GLN A 191 -0.12 14.19 9.11
C GLN A 191 1.24 13.49 8.96
N CYS A 192 1.26 12.25 8.48
CA CYS A 192 2.50 11.54 8.23
C CYS A 192 3.28 12.16 7.06
N THR A 193 4.57 11.84 6.98
CA THR A 193 5.40 12.19 5.83
C THR A 193 4.87 11.56 4.52
N ASP A 194 5.43 11.94 3.37
CA ASP A 194 5.12 11.27 2.09
C ASP A 194 5.66 9.85 2.12
N LEU A 195 4.79 8.90 2.44
CA LEU A 195 5.13 7.50 2.67
C LEU A 195 5.73 6.82 1.43
N MET A 196 5.47 7.34 0.23
CA MET A 196 6.07 6.80 -0.99
C MET A 196 7.54 7.19 -1.13
N CYS A 197 7.99 8.25 -0.47
CA CYS A 197 9.38 8.72 -0.50
C CYS A 197 10.29 8.03 0.51
N VAL A 198 9.74 7.38 1.55
CA VAL A 198 10.50 6.79 2.65
C VAL A 198 11.29 5.57 2.19
N TYR A 199 12.55 5.46 2.56
CA TYR A 199 13.44 4.32 2.28
C TYR A 199 13.36 3.28 3.42
N TYR A 200 12.19 2.64 3.56
CA TYR A 200 11.86 1.71 4.65
C TYR A 200 12.92 0.65 4.93
N GLU A 201 13.52 0.09 3.88
CA GLU A 201 14.48 -0.99 3.94
C GLU A 201 15.75 -0.61 4.75
N GLN A 202 16.06 0.69 4.85
CA GLN A 202 17.16 1.20 5.66
C GLN A 202 16.80 1.32 7.16
N HIS A 203 15.51 1.34 7.50
CA HIS A 203 15.03 1.57 8.87
C HIS A 203 14.71 0.28 9.64
N PHE A 204 14.91 -0.90 9.05
CA PHE A 204 14.50 -2.16 9.67
C PHE A 204 15.12 -2.42 11.04
N HIS A 205 16.37 -2.00 11.24
CA HIS A 205 17.12 -2.18 12.48
C HIS A 205 16.76 -1.15 13.56
N GLU A 206 16.03 -0.10 13.21
CA GLU A 206 15.65 0.95 14.15
C GLU A 206 14.46 0.52 15.01
N ASP A 207 14.35 1.09 16.20
CA ASP A 207 13.19 0.90 17.07
C ASP A 207 11.89 1.34 16.38
N LEU A 208 10.84 0.52 16.47
CA LEU A 208 9.57 0.76 15.78
C LEU A 208 8.94 2.11 16.18
N GLU A 209 8.98 2.47 17.46
CA GLU A 209 8.37 3.71 17.94
C GLU A 209 9.17 4.94 17.49
N ASP A 210 10.49 4.80 17.36
CA ASP A 210 11.35 5.83 16.80
C ASP A 210 11.06 6.06 15.32
N VAL A 211 10.89 4.99 14.54
CA VAL A 211 10.48 5.07 13.13
C VAL A 211 9.11 5.73 13.02
N ARG A 212 8.13 5.30 13.82
CA ARG A 212 6.79 5.92 13.82
C ARG A 212 6.87 7.42 14.10
N ARG A 213 7.63 7.83 15.12
CA ARG A 213 7.82 9.23 15.48
C ARG A 213 8.50 10.03 14.38
N LYS A 214 9.57 9.50 13.77
CA LYS A 214 10.28 10.13 12.64
C LYS A 214 9.37 10.37 11.45
N LEU A 215 8.49 9.41 11.15
CA LEU A 215 7.60 9.47 9.98
C LEU A 215 6.28 10.20 10.27
N GLY A 216 6.06 10.70 11.49
CA GLY A 216 4.80 11.33 11.89
C GLY A 216 3.61 10.36 11.89
N ILE A 217 3.88 9.07 12.12
CA ILE A 217 2.87 8.00 12.11
C ILE A 217 2.22 7.94 13.48
N VAL A 218 0.89 8.09 13.48
CA VAL A 218 0.04 7.91 14.66
C VAL A 218 -0.71 6.59 14.49
N PRO A 219 -0.32 5.50 15.18
CA PRO A 219 -0.99 4.21 15.09
C PRO A 219 -2.47 4.29 15.48
N VAL A 220 -3.26 3.31 15.04
CA VAL A 220 -4.64 3.23 15.50
C VAL A 220 -4.65 2.74 16.95
N HIS A 221 -5.22 3.52 17.86
CA HIS A 221 -5.53 3.02 19.18
C HIS A 221 -6.89 2.34 19.12
N ALA A 222 -6.97 1.10 19.62
CA ALA A 222 -8.25 0.41 19.74
C ALA A 222 -9.21 1.27 20.59
N PRO A 223 -10.42 1.56 20.11
CA PRO A 223 -11.43 2.28 20.89
C PRO A 223 -12.00 1.43 22.02
#